data_AF-A0A973PNR3-F1
#
_entry.id   AF-A0A973PNR3-F1
#
_cell.length_a   1.000
_cell.length_b   1.000
_cell.length_c   1.000
_cell.angle_alpha   90.00
_cell.angle_beta   90.00
_cell.angle_gamma   90.00
#
_symmetry.space_group_name_H-M   'P 1'
#
loop_
_entity.id
_entity.type
_entity.pdbx_description
1 polymer ?
#
loop_
_entity_poly.entity_id
_entity_poly.type
_entity_poly.pdbx_seq_one_letter_code
_entity_poly.pdbx_strand_id
1 'polypeptide(L)'
;MSAERGIVADVTGLLVGRGAELARLVRVLESAGAGTAGVALVGGDAGIGKTRLVTELVAQARDRGFQVLVGQCAELGDALPYLPLADA
;
A
#
# COMPACT_ATOMS: atom_id res chain seq x y z
N MET A 1 11.53 -37.86 -16.03
CA MET A 1 12.83 -37.80 -15.32
C MET A 1 13.54 -36.56 -15.85
N SER A 2 13.56 -35.38 -15.24
CA SER A 2 13.28 -34.96 -13.87
C SER A 2 12.64 -33.57 -13.94
N ALA A 3 11.44 -33.43 -13.39
CA ALA A 3 10.81 -32.15 -13.09
C ALA A 3 10.88 -32.00 -11.57
N GLU A 4 11.41 -30.87 -11.08
CA GLU A 4 11.17 -30.28 -9.77
C GLU A 4 12.13 -29.09 -9.60
N ARG A 5 11.83 -28.00 -10.31
CA ARG A 5 12.36 -26.68 -9.92
C ARG A 5 11.38 -26.12 -8.90
N GLY A 6 11.72 -26.29 -7.62
CA GLY A 6 10.96 -25.76 -6.50
C GLY A 6 10.81 -24.25 -6.61
N ILE A 7 9.58 -23.78 -6.44
CA ILE A 7 9.25 -22.37 -6.26
C ILE A 7 9.84 -21.98 -4.90
N VAL A 8 11.00 -21.32 -4.90
CA VAL A 8 11.45 -20.59 -3.72
C VAL A 8 10.66 -19.29 -3.71
N ALA A 9 9.42 -19.35 -3.18
CA ALA A 9 8.68 -18.14 -2.89
C ALA A 9 9.44 -17.43 -1.76
N ASP A 10 9.92 -16.23 -2.04
CA ASP A 10 10.54 -15.37 -1.04
C ASP A 10 9.52 -15.07 0.08
N VAL A 11 9.66 -15.80 1.20
CA VAL A 11 8.76 -15.66 2.36
C VAL A 11 8.85 -14.25 2.96
N THR A 12 9.93 -13.51 2.69
CA THR A 12 10.08 -12.12 3.16
C THR A 12 9.11 -11.15 2.47
N GLY A 13 8.52 -11.56 1.33
CA GLY A 13 7.54 -10.80 0.57
C GLY A 13 6.07 -11.04 0.94
N LEU A 14 5.75 -12.08 1.72
CA LEU A 14 4.35 -12.46 1.96
C LEU A 14 3.69 -11.60 3.05
N LEU A 15 2.59 -10.93 2.70
CA LEU A 15 1.75 -10.24 3.68
C LEU A 15 0.88 -11.27 4.46
N VAL A 16 1.31 -11.62 5.67
CA VAL A 16 0.59 -12.60 6.51
C VAL A 16 -0.42 -11.92 7.43
N GLY A 17 -1.62 -12.52 7.57
CA GLY A 17 -2.60 -12.15 8.58
C GLY A 17 -3.33 -10.82 8.37
N ARG A 18 -3.13 -10.14 7.23
CA ARG A 18 -3.70 -8.81 6.92
C ARG A 18 -4.64 -8.78 5.71
N GLY A 19 -5.09 -9.95 5.25
CA GLY A 19 -5.91 -10.05 4.04
C GLY A 19 -7.22 -9.27 4.14
N ALA A 20 -7.85 -9.22 5.31
CA ALA A 20 -9.14 -8.53 5.50
C ALA A 20 -8.99 -7.00 5.45
N GLU A 21 -7.91 -6.46 6.01
CA GLU A 21 -7.57 -5.03 5.96
C GLU A 21 -7.15 -4.62 4.55
N LEU A 22 -6.32 -5.42 3.89
CA LEU A 22 -5.94 -5.18 2.50
C LEU A 22 -7.16 -5.19 1.58
N ALA A 23 -8.05 -6.18 1.72
CA ALA A 23 -9.28 -6.25 0.94
C ALA A 23 -10.19 -5.03 1.17
N ARG A 24 -10.21 -4.46 2.38
CA ARG A 24 -10.92 -3.20 2.65
C ARG A 24 -10.32 -2.02 1.89
N LEU A 25 -9.00 -1.91 1.88
CA LEU A 25 -8.30 -0.84 1.15
C LEU A 25 -8.43 -0.98 -0.37
N VAL A 26 -8.38 -2.21 -0.88
CA VAL A 26 -8.59 -2.51 -2.30
C VAL A 26 -9.97 -2.08 -2.77
N ARG A 27 -11.02 -2.23 -1.95
CA ARG A 27 -12.36 -1.72 -2.30
C ARG A 27 -12.41 -0.20 -2.44
N VAL A 28 -11.64 0.54 -1.63
CA VAL A 28 -11.53 2.00 -1.76
C VAL A 28 -10.83 2.35 -3.08
N LEU A 29 -9.77 1.63 -3.42
CA LEU A 29 -9.06 1.79 -4.70
C LEU A 29 -9.96 1.48 -5.90
N GLU A 30 -10.74 0.40 -5.85
CA GLU A 30 -11.70 0.03 -6.90
C GLU A 30 -12.78 1.09 -7.10
N SER A 31 -13.32 1.63 -6.00
CA SER A 31 -14.25 2.77 -6.04
C SER A 31 -13.62 3.99 -6.72
N ALA A 32 -12.37 4.30 -6.40
CA ALA A 32 -11.63 5.40 -7.03
C ALA A 32 -11.44 5.18 -8.53
N GLY A 33 -11.11 3.95 -8.95
CA GLY A 33 -11.04 3.57 -10.37
C GLY A 33 -12.38 3.69 -11.10
N ALA A 34 -13.50 3.54 -10.39
CA ALA A 34 -14.85 3.78 -10.91
C ALA A 34 -15.28 5.27 -10.88
N GLY A 35 -14.36 6.19 -10.55
CA GLY A 35 -14.62 7.63 -10.53
C GLY A 35 -15.17 8.17 -9.21
N THR A 36 -15.26 7.34 -8.17
CA THR A 36 -15.73 7.76 -6.84
C THR A 36 -14.55 7.86 -5.87
N ALA A 37 -14.13 9.09 -5.58
CA ALA A 37 -13.03 9.36 -4.66
C ALA A 37 -13.29 8.80 -3.25
N GLY A 38 -12.23 8.34 -2.58
CA GLY A 38 -12.31 7.79 -1.24
C GLY A 38 -11.04 8.04 -0.44
N VAL A 39 -11.18 8.03 0.89
CA VAL A 39 -10.08 8.22 1.84
C VAL A 39 -10.10 7.07 2.84
N ALA A 40 -8.95 6.52 3.16
CA ALA A 40 -8.78 5.51 4.20
C ALA A 40 -7.68 5.94 5.19
N LEU A 41 -7.92 5.73 6.48
CA LEU A 41 -6.95 5.93 7.55
C LEU A 41 -6.49 4.57 8.08
N VAL A 42 -5.19 4.31 8.04
CA VAL A 42 -4.59 3.08 8.59
C VAL A 42 -4.03 3.37 9.98
N GLY A 43 -4.82 3.09 11.00
CA GLY A 43 -4.43 3.16 12.41
C GLY A 43 -3.97 1.80 12.97
N GLY A 44 -3.26 1.83 14.11
CA GLY A 44 -2.85 0.64 14.84
C GLY A 44 -1.53 0.82 15.58
N ASP A 45 -1.16 -0.16 16.38
CA ASP A 45 0.02 -0.10 17.26
C ASP A 45 1.35 0.01 16.50
N ALA A 46 2.38 0.47 17.19
CA ALA A 46 3.74 0.49 16.66
C ALA A 46 4.18 -0.93 16.28
N GLY A 47 4.87 -1.08 15.15
CA GLY A 47 5.37 -2.39 14.68
C GLY A 47 4.30 -3.34 14.11
N ILE A 48 3.01 -3.00 14.16
CA ILE A 48 1.91 -3.89 13.74
C ILE A 48 1.86 -4.14 12.21
N GLY A 49 2.73 -3.49 11.43
CA GLY A 49 2.83 -3.66 9.97
C GLY A 49 2.02 -2.68 9.12
N LYS A 50 1.66 -1.50 9.64
CA LYS A 50 0.94 -0.45 8.87
C LYS A 50 1.64 -0.09 7.56
N THR A 51 2.94 0.18 7.61
CA THR A 51 3.75 0.49 6.42
C THR A 51 3.71 -0.67 5.43
N ARG A 52 3.89 -1.91 5.89
CA ARG A 52 3.84 -3.09 5.03
C ARG A 52 2.48 -3.25 4.33
N LEU A 53 1.38 -3.02 5.06
CA LEU A 53 0.04 -3.06 4.50
C LEU A 53 -0.18 -2.00 3.41
N VAL A 54 0.28 -0.76 3.64
CA VAL A 54 0.18 0.32 2.64
C VAL A 54 1.10 0.05 1.45
N THR A 55 2.31 -0.46 1.65
CA THR A 55 3.22 -0.85 0.57
C THR A 55 2.61 -1.92 -0.33
N GLU A 56 1.92 -2.92 0.25
CA GLU A 56 1.21 -3.94 -0.52
C GLU A 56 0.07 -3.33 -1.35
N LEU A 57 -0.74 -2.43 -0.77
CA LEU A 57 -1.78 -1.71 -1.51
C LEU A 57 -1.20 -0.90 -2.67
N VAL A 58 -0.06 -0.22 -2.46
CA VAL A 58 0.65 0.54 -3.50
C VAL A 58 1.10 -0.37 -4.64
N ALA A 59 1.63 -1.56 -4.34
CA ALA A 59 1.99 -2.55 -5.36
C ALA A 59 0.76 -2.94 -6.19
N GLN A 60 -0.36 -3.29 -5.54
CA GLN A 60 -1.60 -3.64 -6.25
C GLN A 60 -2.20 -2.48 -7.04
N ALA A 61 -2.07 -1.24 -6.56
CA ALA A 61 -2.52 -0.06 -7.30
C ALA A 61 -1.71 0.14 -8.58
N ARG A 62 -0.38 0.00 -8.51
CA ARG A 62 0.50 0.07 -9.69
C ARG A 62 0.19 -1.04 -10.69
N ASP A 63 0.00 -2.28 -10.22
CA ASP A 63 -0.35 -3.42 -11.08
C ASP A 63 -1.70 -3.23 -11.80
N ARG A 64 -2.62 -2.48 -11.18
CA ARG A 64 -3.91 -2.09 -11.77
C ARG A 64 -3.85 -0.84 -12.65
N GLY A 65 -2.67 -0.27 -12.86
CA GLY A 65 -2.44 0.89 -13.72
C GLY A 65 -2.75 2.25 -13.08
N PHE A 66 -2.90 2.32 -11.76
CA PHE A 66 -3.04 3.61 -11.08
C PHE A 66 -1.69 4.34 -11.03
N GLN A 67 -1.74 5.66 -11.24
CA GLN A 67 -0.65 6.53 -10.84
C GLN A 67 -0.66 6.65 -9.31
N VAL A 68 0.47 6.36 -8.67
CA VAL A 68 0.60 6.36 -7.21
C VAL A 68 1.67 7.36 -6.80
N LEU A 69 1.28 8.31 -5.95
CA LEU A 69 2.16 9.27 -5.29
C LEU A 69 2.35 8.84 -3.83
N VAL A 70 3.59 8.86 -3.33
CA VAL A 70 3.91 8.46 -1.94
C VAL A 70 4.65 9.59 -1.25
N GLY A 71 3.97 10.28 -0.34
CA GLY A 71 4.57 11.30 0.52
C GLY A 71 4.94 10.77 1.91
N GLN A 72 5.83 11.49 2.60
CA GLN A 72 6.13 11.27 4.01
C GLN A 72 5.41 12.30 4.88
N CYS A 73 5.22 11.96 6.16
CA CYS A 73 4.77 12.95 7.13
C CYS A 73 5.92 13.92 7.39
N ALA A 74 5.71 15.21 7.16
CA ALA A 74 6.67 16.24 7.53
C ALA A 74 6.70 16.41 9.04
N GLU A 75 7.87 16.71 9.59
CA GLU A 75 7.96 17.14 10.99
C GLU A 75 7.23 18.47 11.18
N LEU A 76 6.64 18.64 12.37
CA LEU A 76 5.80 19.79 12.68
C LEU A 76 6.68 21.06 12.75
N GLY A 77 6.68 21.84 11.67
CA GLY A 77 7.47 23.07 11.54
C GLY A 77 8.02 23.32 10.13
N ASP A 78 8.24 22.26 9.36
CA ASP A 78 8.81 22.31 8.01
C ASP A 78 7.76 22.13 6.89
N ALA A 79 6.48 22.03 7.26
CA ALA A 79 5.41 21.72 6.32
C ALA A 79 5.05 22.92 5.45
N LEU A 80 5.67 23.00 4.27
CA LEU A 80 5.19 23.86 3.19
C LEU A 80 3.83 23.35 2.66
N PRO A 81 2.93 24.24 2.19
CA PRO A 81 1.70 23.81 1.55
C PRO A 81 1.98 22.82 0.42
N TYR A 82 1.21 21.73 0.38
CA TYR A 82 1.33 20.68 -0.63
C TYR A 82 2.68 19.95 -0.68
N LEU A 83 3.54 20.07 0.34
CA LEU A 83 4.82 19.36 0.39
C LEU A 83 4.70 17.85 0.11
N PRO A 84 3.70 17.12 0.64
CA PRO A 84 3.53 15.70 0.31
C PRO A 84 3.19 15.41 -1.16
N LEU A 85 2.76 16.41 -1.93
CA LEU A 85 2.54 16.30 -3.38
C LEU A 85 3.78 16.73 -4.17
N ALA A 86 4.55 17.69 -3.66
CA ALA A 86 5.76 18.19 -4.31
C ALA A 86 6.92 17.19 -4.24
N ASP A 87 7.05 16.47 -3.12
CA ASP A 87 8.15 15.53 -2.87
C ASP A 87 7.86 14.08 -3.34
N ALA A 88 6.68 13.83 -3.93
CA ALA A 88 6.15 12.51 -4.23
C ALA A 88 6.35 12.01 -5.66
#